data_AF-A0A969E1X9-F1
#
_entry.id   AF-A0A969E1X9-F1
#
_cell.length_a   1.000
_cell.length_b   1.000
_cell.length_c   1.000
_cell.angle_alpha   90.00
_cell.angle_beta   90.00
_cell.angle_gamma   90.00
#
_symmetry.space_group_name_H-M   'P 1'
#
loop_
_entity.id
_entity.type
_entity.pdbx_description
1 polymer ?
#
loop_
_entity_poly.entity_id
_entity_poly.type
_entity_poly.pdbx_seq_one_letter_code
_entity_poly.pdbx_strand_id
1 'polypeptide(L)'
;MKSRIQVIQAMKTIQTQGGNAGKKSNNIILFLAANPSDTTELDLEKEFVKVANKLQDAPYQVKSNWASTADALQDSLLKYKPRFVHFSGHGEGKATAGARGALGGEKKSINASPSGIYLQNANGESQLVRGEALAHLFKTCLKIFKIEVVILNACYSEAQAKKIFEAGIPYVVGMNRAVNDDTAIEFANGFYRGIANKADVSIAFELAVGSIMLQGLEGDNIPVLYKKIDFSAF
;
A
#
# COMPACT_ATOMS: atom_id res chain seq x y z
N MET A 1 -23.15 -6.97 -12.19
CA MET A 1 -22.89 -6.86 -13.64
C MET A 1 -22.68 -5.43 -14.16
N LYS A 2 -23.35 -4.40 -13.62
CA LYS A 2 -23.12 -3.00 -14.04
C LYS A 2 -21.77 -2.39 -13.57
N SER A 3 -21.17 -2.89 -12.49
CA SER A 3 -19.88 -2.39 -11.94
C SER A 3 -18.68 -2.67 -12.84
N ARG A 4 -18.51 -3.93 -13.26
CA ARG A 4 -17.37 -4.40 -14.07
C ARG A 4 -17.18 -3.65 -15.38
N ILE A 5 -18.27 -3.22 -16.03
CA ILE A 5 -18.21 -2.44 -17.29
C ILE A 5 -17.74 -1.01 -17.02
N GLN A 6 -18.22 -0.38 -15.95
CA GLN A 6 -17.77 0.95 -15.54
C GLN A 6 -16.29 0.93 -15.12
N VAL A 7 -15.84 -0.16 -14.49
CA VAL A 7 -14.43 -0.33 -14.12
C VAL A 7 -13.54 -0.56 -15.33
N ILE A 8 -13.95 -1.41 -16.29
CA ILE A 8 -13.21 -1.55 -17.56
C ILE A 8 -13.16 -0.22 -18.32
N GLN A 9 -14.22 0.58 -18.28
CA GLN A 9 -14.23 1.93 -18.88
C GLN A 9 -13.32 2.90 -18.14
N ALA A 10 -13.32 2.93 -16.80
CA ALA A 10 -12.39 3.74 -16.01
C ALA A 10 -10.92 3.34 -16.27
N MET A 11 -10.63 2.04 -16.31
CA MET A 11 -9.30 1.50 -16.63
C MET A 11 -8.83 1.88 -18.04
N LYS A 12 -9.74 1.96 -19.02
CA LYS A 12 -9.45 2.40 -20.40
C LYS A 12 -9.25 3.91 -20.50
N THR A 13 -10.06 4.71 -19.81
CA THR A 13 -9.98 6.18 -19.85
C THR A 13 -8.69 6.72 -19.21
N ILE A 14 -8.13 6.03 -18.21
CA ILE A 14 -6.86 6.41 -17.56
C ILE A 14 -5.64 6.12 -18.47
N GLN A 15 -5.77 5.30 -19.51
CA GLN A 15 -4.67 4.99 -20.43
C GLN A 15 -4.39 6.07 -21.49
N THR A 16 -5.30 7.04 -21.72
CA THR A 16 -5.25 7.90 -22.92
C THR A 16 -4.82 9.35 -22.73
N GLN A 17 -4.52 9.82 -21.51
CA GLN A 17 -4.06 11.21 -21.33
C GLN A 17 -2.55 11.31 -21.06
N GLY A 18 -1.80 11.69 -22.09
CA GLY A 18 -0.37 12.00 -22.02
C GLY A 18 -0.04 13.24 -22.84
N GLY A 19 0.09 14.39 -22.16
CA GLY A 19 0.48 15.66 -22.78
C GLY A 19 1.57 16.40 -21.99
N ASN A 20 2.64 16.73 -22.71
CA ASN A 20 3.72 17.69 -22.45
C ASN A 20 4.93 17.30 -21.58
N ALA A 21 6.12 17.65 -22.11
CA ALA A 21 7.44 17.25 -21.65
C ALA A 21 8.17 18.43 -20.99
N GLY A 22 7.87 18.66 -19.70
CA GLY A 22 8.83 19.21 -18.75
C GLY A 22 9.46 18.06 -17.97
N LYS A 23 10.66 18.23 -17.40
CA LYS A 23 11.45 17.24 -16.63
C LYS A 23 10.51 16.34 -15.79
N LYS A 24 10.12 15.19 -16.33
CA LYS A 24 8.96 14.43 -15.82
C LYS A 24 9.29 13.87 -14.44
N SER A 25 8.75 14.48 -13.39
CA SER A 25 8.64 13.78 -12.11
C SER A 25 7.81 12.53 -12.37
N ASN A 26 8.33 11.37 -11.97
CA ASN A 26 7.57 10.14 -12.17
C ASN A 26 6.37 10.13 -11.22
N ASN A 27 5.19 10.54 -11.69
CA ASN A 27 3.98 10.64 -10.87
C ASN A 27 3.12 9.38 -11.04
N ILE A 28 3.75 8.22 -11.12
CA ILE A 28 3.02 6.95 -11.21
C ILE A 28 2.71 6.45 -9.80
N ILE A 29 1.44 6.13 -9.60
CA ILE A 29 0.93 5.36 -8.47
C ILE A 29 0.63 3.96 -9.00
N LEU A 30 1.31 2.95 -8.47
CA LEU A 30 1.08 1.55 -8.79
C LEU A 30 0.18 0.93 -7.72
N PHE A 31 -1.05 0.59 -8.09
CA PHE A 31 -2.01 -0.15 -7.27
C PHE A 31 -1.88 -1.65 -7.54
N LEU A 32 -1.56 -2.42 -6.52
CA LEU A 32 -1.40 -3.86 -6.55
C LEU A 32 -2.54 -4.47 -5.73
N ALA A 33 -3.30 -5.35 -6.36
CA ALA A 33 -4.38 -6.09 -5.72
C ALA A 33 -4.05 -7.58 -5.75
N ALA A 34 -4.30 -8.26 -4.63
CA ALA A 34 -4.22 -9.72 -4.53
C ALA A 34 -5.43 -10.25 -3.77
N ASN A 35 -6.20 -11.12 -4.43
CA ASN A 35 -7.38 -11.78 -3.86
C ASN A 35 -7.27 -13.29 -4.17
N PRO A 36 -6.45 -14.06 -3.42
CA PRO A 36 -6.28 -15.49 -3.65
C PRO A 36 -7.58 -16.28 -3.47
N SER A 37 -7.78 -17.32 -4.28
CA SER A 37 -9.04 -18.07 -4.34
C SER A 37 -9.38 -18.88 -3.07
N ASP A 38 -8.39 -19.15 -2.24
CA ASP A 38 -8.48 -19.86 -0.96
C ASP A 38 -8.62 -18.91 0.25
N THR A 39 -8.84 -17.62 0.01
CA THR A 39 -9.06 -16.60 1.04
C THR A 39 -10.47 -16.01 0.98
N THR A 40 -10.85 -15.22 1.99
CA THR A 40 -12.14 -14.51 1.98
C THR A 40 -12.10 -13.40 0.94
N GLU A 41 -13.10 -13.34 0.06
CA GLU A 41 -13.13 -12.34 -1.01
C GLU A 41 -13.20 -10.91 -0.47
N LEU A 42 -12.24 -10.06 -0.85
CA LEU A 42 -12.21 -8.62 -0.56
C LEU A 42 -12.77 -7.78 -1.72
N ASP A 43 -13.41 -6.66 -1.42
CA ASP A 43 -13.88 -5.70 -2.43
C ASP A 43 -12.76 -4.73 -2.86
N LEU A 44 -11.72 -5.29 -3.46
CA LEU A 44 -10.55 -4.55 -3.96
C LEU A 44 -10.92 -3.58 -5.10
N GLU A 45 -12.01 -3.87 -5.82
CA GLU A 45 -12.54 -3.02 -6.89
C GLU A 45 -13.07 -1.70 -6.34
N LYS A 46 -13.85 -1.74 -5.25
CA LYS A 46 -14.35 -0.55 -4.55
C LYS A 46 -13.21 0.34 -4.07
N GLU A 47 -12.14 -0.23 -3.51
CA GLU A 47 -10.96 0.54 -3.11
C GLU A 47 -10.31 1.23 -4.32
N PHE A 48 -10.00 0.48 -5.37
CA PHE A 48 -9.37 1.02 -6.57
C PHE A 48 -10.18 2.14 -7.20
N VAL A 49 -11.49 1.97 -7.34
CA VAL A 49 -12.37 2.99 -7.93
C VAL A 49 -12.35 4.27 -7.09
N LYS A 50 -12.40 4.18 -5.75
CA LYS A 50 -12.27 5.36 -4.89
C LYS A 50 -10.93 6.07 -5.10
N VAL A 51 -9.83 5.32 -5.11
CA VAL A 51 -8.48 5.87 -5.32
C VAL A 51 -8.36 6.55 -6.69
N ALA A 52 -8.76 5.87 -7.75
CA ALA A 52 -8.72 6.38 -9.12
C ALA A 52 -9.54 7.65 -9.29
N ASN A 53 -10.76 7.70 -8.72
CA ASN A 53 -11.62 8.88 -8.77
C ASN A 53 -11.01 10.09 -8.04
N LYS A 54 -10.30 9.88 -6.91
CA LYS A 54 -9.60 10.99 -6.24
C LYS A 54 -8.46 11.57 -7.06
N LEU A 55 -7.86 10.75 -7.92
CA LEU A 55 -6.68 11.12 -8.70
C LEU A 55 -7.01 11.52 -10.14
N GLN A 56 -8.28 11.47 -10.56
CA GLN A 56 -8.71 11.70 -11.94
C GLN A 56 -8.22 13.04 -12.52
N ASP A 57 -8.29 14.11 -11.73
CA ASP A 57 -7.85 15.46 -12.11
C ASP A 57 -6.48 15.84 -11.51
N ALA A 58 -5.84 14.90 -10.81
CA ALA A 58 -4.54 15.10 -10.20
C ALA A 58 -3.41 14.76 -11.22
N PRO A 59 -2.20 15.31 -11.07
CA PRO A 59 -1.10 15.07 -12.00
C PRO A 59 -0.44 13.68 -11.78
N TYR A 60 -1.22 12.65 -11.44
CA TYR A 60 -0.78 11.29 -11.17
C TYR A 60 -1.38 10.31 -12.18
N GLN A 61 -0.57 9.35 -12.62
CA GLN A 61 -1.03 8.23 -13.43
C GLN A 61 -1.21 6.99 -12.56
N VAL A 62 -2.44 6.49 -12.45
CA VAL A 62 -2.72 5.24 -11.76
C VAL A 62 -2.48 4.07 -12.71
N LYS A 63 -1.58 3.17 -12.33
CA LYS A 63 -1.39 1.86 -12.97
C LYS A 63 -1.83 0.79 -12.00
N SER A 64 -2.40 -0.31 -12.49
CA SER A 64 -2.90 -1.39 -11.64
C SER A 64 -2.41 -2.76 -12.09
N ASN A 65 -2.14 -3.64 -11.14
CA ASN A 65 -1.99 -5.08 -11.37
C ASN A 65 -2.87 -5.85 -10.37
N TRP A 66 -3.69 -6.77 -10.88
CA TRP A 66 -4.75 -7.46 -10.13
C TRP A 66 -4.46 -8.95 -9.87
N ALA A 67 -3.48 -9.50 -10.57
CA ALA A 67 -3.02 -10.88 -10.40
C ALA A 67 -1.61 -10.82 -9.83
N SER A 68 -1.45 -10.15 -8.69
CA SER A 68 -0.15 -9.81 -8.12
C SER A 68 0.56 -11.05 -7.57
N THR A 69 1.00 -11.95 -8.46
CA THR A 69 2.00 -12.96 -8.14
C THR A 69 3.33 -12.30 -7.79
N ALA A 70 4.25 -13.06 -7.22
CA ALA A 70 5.59 -12.55 -6.91
C ALA A 70 6.31 -11.99 -8.15
N ASP A 71 6.14 -12.64 -9.31
CA ASP A 71 6.71 -12.18 -10.58
C ASP A 71 6.00 -10.92 -11.09
N ALA A 72 4.67 -10.93 -11.07
CA ALA A 72 3.86 -9.79 -11.48
C ALA A 72 4.16 -8.52 -10.65
N LEU A 73 4.43 -8.67 -9.36
CA LEU A 73 4.90 -7.61 -8.48
C LEU A 73 6.24 -7.02 -8.98
N GLN A 74 7.24 -7.87 -9.20
CA GLN A 74 8.56 -7.43 -9.66
C GLN A 74 8.51 -6.78 -11.04
N ASP A 75 7.83 -7.41 -11.99
CA ASP A 75 7.66 -6.92 -13.35
C ASP A 75 6.97 -5.56 -13.36
N SER A 76 5.92 -5.38 -12.55
CA SER A 76 5.19 -4.12 -12.46
C SER A 76 6.06 -2.99 -11.88
N LEU A 77 6.85 -3.28 -10.84
CA LEU A 77 7.77 -2.31 -10.26
C LEU A 77 8.83 -1.88 -11.28
N LEU A 78 9.44 -2.83 -12.01
CA LEU A 78 10.49 -2.53 -12.99
C LEU A 78 9.94 -1.85 -14.24
N LYS A 79 8.74 -2.23 -14.69
CA LYS A 79 8.05 -1.65 -15.85
C LYS A 79 7.61 -0.21 -15.60
N TYR A 80 6.95 0.03 -14.48
CA TYR A 80 6.31 1.33 -14.20
C TYR A 80 7.18 2.27 -13.37
N LYS A 81 8.19 1.75 -12.67
CA LYS A 81 9.13 2.51 -11.82
C LYS A 81 8.44 3.46 -10.84
N PRO A 82 7.33 3.06 -10.20
CA PRO A 82 6.39 3.98 -9.57
C PRO A 82 7.01 4.81 -8.45
N ARG A 83 6.45 6.00 -8.22
CA ARG A 83 6.80 6.84 -7.05
C ARG A 83 6.01 6.42 -5.81
N PHE A 84 4.79 5.91 -5.99
CA PHE A 84 3.93 5.39 -4.94
C PHE A 84 3.57 3.95 -5.25
N VAL A 85 3.66 3.07 -4.26
CA VAL A 85 3.16 1.70 -4.35
C VAL A 85 2.06 1.51 -3.32
N HIS A 86 0.91 1.05 -3.76
CA HIS A 86 -0.23 0.72 -2.93
C HIS A 86 -0.51 -0.76 -3.09
N PHE A 87 -0.43 -1.52 -2.01
CA PHE A 87 -0.87 -2.90 -1.98
C PHE A 87 -2.19 -3.00 -1.21
N SER A 88 -3.17 -3.67 -1.80
CA SER A 88 -4.41 -4.06 -1.16
C SER A 88 -4.65 -5.56 -1.27
N GLY A 89 -4.92 -6.20 -0.14
CA GLY A 89 -5.08 -7.65 -0.08
C GLY A 89 -4.97 -8.18 1.35
N HIS A 90 -4.78 -9.49 1.48
CA HIS A 90 -4.68 -10.12 2.78
C HIS A 90 -3.29 -10.02 3.39
N GLY A 91 -3.25 -10.08 4.71
CA GLY A 91 -2.02 -10.21 5.49
C GLY A 91 -2.23 -11.11 6.70
N GLU A 92 -1.14 -11.67 7.18
CA GLU A 92 -1.11 -12.52 8.36
C GLU A 92 -0.06 -12.03 9.35
N GLY A 93 -0.37 -12.19 10.62
CA GLY A 93 0.53 -11.91 11.71
C GLY A 93 -0.21 -11.94 13.05
N LYS A 94 0.54 -11.60 14.10
CA LYS A 94 -0.03 -11.32 15.41
C LYS A 94 0.13 -9.83 15.69
N ALA A 95 -0.83 -9.28 16.44
CA ALA A 95 -0.72 -7.91 16.91
C ALA A 95 0.62 -7.72 17.63
N THR A 96 1.39 -6.71 17.20
CA THR A 96 2.60 -6.28 17.88
C THR A 96 2.18 -5.58 19.16
N ALA A 97 2.13 -6.32 20.28
CA ALA A 97 2.02 -5.70 21.59
C ALA A 97 3.31 -4.88 21.84
N GLY A 98 3.37 -3.60 21.45
CA GLY A 98 4.64 -2.89 21.61
C GLY A 98 4.86 -1.45 21.13
N ALA A 99 3.89 -0.70 20.58
CA ALA A 99 4.14 0.73 20.32
C ALA A 99 4.11 1.63 21.58
N ARG A 100 4.11 1.05 22.79
CA ARG A 100 4.43 1.72 24.06
C ARG A 100 5.24 0.76 24.94
N GLY A 101 6.55 0.97 25.02
CA GLY A 101 7.42 0.30 25.99
C GLY A 101 8.46 -0.63 25.37
N ALA A 102 9.56 -0.06 24.89
CA ALA A 102 10.81 -0.80 24.83
C ALA A 102 11.30 -1.01 26.27
N LEU A 103 11.60 -2.27 26.65
CA LEU A 103 12.70 -2.65 27.54
C LEU A 103 12.73 -4.18 27.70
N GLY A 104 13.86 -4.79 27.31
CA GLY A 104 14.40 -5.99 27.95
C GLY A 104 13.84 -7.35 27.53
N GLY A 105 14.67 -8.13 26.84
CA GLY A 105 14.57 -9.58 26.84
C GLY A 105 14.87 -10.21 25.48
N GLU A 106 16.08 -10.76 25.34
CA GLU A 106 16.32 -11.79 24.33
C GLU A 106 15.32 -12.94 24.54
N LYS A 107 14.57 -13.31 23.50
CA LYS A 107 13.87 -14.60 23.43
C LYS A 107 14.16 -15.28 22.11
N LYS A 108 15.10 -16.22 22.19
CA LYS A 108 15.19 -17.35 21.28
C LYS A 108 13.99 -18.28 21.59
N SER A 109 13.02 -18.40 20.69
CA SER A 109 11.95 -19.43 20.75
C SER A 109 11.29 -19.60 19.37
N ILE A 110 11.55 -20.71 18.67
CA ILE A 110 10.63 -21.85 18.47
C ILE A 110 9.31 -21.42 17.82
N ASN A 111 9.17 -21.68 16.50
CA ASN A 111 7.97 -21.51 15.68
C ASN A 111 7.26 -20.16 15.78
N ALA A 112 7.89 -19.11 15.25
CA ALA A 112 7.17 -17.87 14.95
C ALA A 112 6.04 -18.18 13.95
N SER A 113 4.80 -17.84 14.32
CA SER A 113 3.66 -17.90 13.41
C SER A 113 3.98 -17.14 12.12
N PRO A 114 3.54 -17.63 10.94
CA PRO A 114 3.78 -16.93 9.68
C PRO A 114 3.32 -15.47 9.78
N SER A 115 4.13 -14.55 9.25
CA SER A 115 3.72 -13.16 9.07
C SER A 115 4.18 -12.63 7.73
N GLY A 116 3.27 -11.99 7.01
CA GLY A 116 3.47 -11.57 5.63
C GLY A 116 2.21 -11.00 5.02
N ILE A 117 2.31 -10.60 3.77
CA ILE A 117 1.16 -10.34 2.91
C ILE A 117 0.94 -11.53 1.98
N TYR A 118 -0.28 -11.73 1.53
CA TYR A 118 -0.60 -12.78 0.58
C TYR A 118 -0.59 -12.26 -0.85
N LEU A 119 0.26 -12.88 -1.67
CA LEU A 119 0.22 -12.78 -3.12
C LEU A 119 -0.44 -14.03 -3.70
N GLN A 120 -0.62 -14.06 -5.01
CA GLN A 120 -1.09 -15.27 -5.70
C GLN A 120 0.09 -16.12 -6.17
N ASN A 121 -0.06 -17.45 -6.10
CA ASN A 121 0.82 -18.39 -6.80
C ASN A 121 0.34 -18.58 -8.25
N ALA A 122 0.99 -19.47 -9.01
CA ALA A 122 0.62 -19.78 -10.40
C ALA A 122 -0.79 -20.39 -10.56
N ASN A 123 -1.35 -20.96 -9.49
CA ASN A 123 -2.70 -21.53 -9.44
C ASN A 123 -3.77 -20.52 -8.99
N GLY A 124 -3.37 -19.28 -8.64
CA GLY A 124 -4.26 -18.27 -8.07
C GLY A 124 -4.54 -18.43 -6.57
N GLU A 125 -3.86 -19.36 -5.90
CA GLU A 125 -3.98 -19.61 -4.45
C GLU A 125 -2.99 -18.76 -3.65
N SER A 126 -3.16 -18.74 -2.34
CA SER A 126 -2.41 -17.88 -1.44
C SER A 126 -0.92 -18.26 -1.37
N GLN A 127 -0.06 -17.25 -1.53
CA GLN A 127 1.38 -17.35 -1.33
C GLN A 127 1.80 -16.28 -0.33
N LEU A 128 2.23 -16.72 0.85
CA LEU A 128 2.71 -15.81 1.89
C LEU A 128 4.08 -15.22 1.51
N VAL A 129 4.16 -13.89 1.45
CA VAL A 129 5.39 -13.14 1.23
C VAL A 129 5.81 -12.42 2.51
N ARG A 130 6.97 -12.82 3.04
CA ARG A 130 7.53 -12.27 4.28
C ARG A 130 8.10 -10.87 4.08
N GLY A 131 8.15 -10.11 5.17
CA GLY A 131 8.67 -8.73 5.15
C GLY A 131 10.13 -8.62 4.71
N GLU A 132 10.96 -9.64 4.97
CA GLU A 132 12.35 -9.72 4.50
C GLU A 132 12.43 -9.72 2.97
N ALA A 133 11.57 -10.49 2.30
CA ALA A 133 11.54 -10.57 0.85
C ALA A 133 11.11 -9.22 0.24
N LEU A 134 10.07 -8.59 0.82
CA LEU A 134 9.63 -7.26 0.40
C LEU A 134 10.73 -6.21 0.61
N ALA A 135 11.36 -6.19 1.78
CA ALA A 135 12.44 -5.25 2.08
C ALA A 135 13.62 -5.42 1.11
N HIS A 136 14.00 -6.66 0.79
CA HIS A 136 15.03 -6.94 -0.19
C HIS A 136 14.67 -6.42 -1.58
N LEU A 137 13.43 -6.66 -2.02
CA LEU A 137 12.91 -6.18 -3.31
C LEU A 137 12.93 -4.65 -3.38
N PHE A 138 12.31 -3.96 -2.42
CA PHE A 138 12.26 -2.49 -2.39
C PHE A 138 13.65 -1.86 -2.31
N LYS A 139 14.55 -2.40 -1.47
CA LYS A 139 15.95 -1.96 -1.41
C LYS A 139 16.65 -2.08 -2.77
N THR A 140 16.35 -3.13 -3.52
CA THR A 140 16.92 -3.36 -4.86
C THR A 140 16.33 -2.40 -5.87
N CYS A 141 15.01 -2.18 -5.88
CA CYS A 141 14.35 -1.20 -6.74
C CYS A 141 14.87 0.23 -6.51
N LEU A 142 15.16 0.59 -5.26
CA LEU A 142 15.73 1.91 -4.91
C LEU A 142 17.09 2.20 -5.55
N LYS A 143 17.84 1.17 -5.99
CA LYS A 143 19.07 1.33 -6.77
C LYS A 143 18.82 1.73 -8.22
N ILE A 144 17.58 1.56 -8.71
CA ILE A 144 17.19 1.73 -10.11
C ILE A 144 16.30 2.97 -10.29
N PHE A 145 15.36 3.22 -9.37
CA PHE A 145 14.44 4.35 -9.41
C PHE A 145 13.99 4.76 -8.01
N LYS A 146 13.45 5.98 -7.88
CA LYS A 146 12.96 6.48 -6.59
C LYS A 146 11.54 5.99 -6.32
N ILE A 147 11.35 5.45 -5.12
CA ILE A 147 10.03 5.17 -4.53
C ILE A 147 9.94 6.03 -3.28
N GLU A 148 8.88 6.82 -3.16
CA GLU A 148 8.66 7.74 -2.05
C GLU A 148 7.73 7.13 -0.99
N VAL A 149 6.67 6.46 -1.43
CA VAL A 149 5.62 5.95 -0.56
C VAL A 149 5.32 4.50 -0.87
N VAL A 150 5.21 3.67 0.17
CA VAL A 150 4.65 2.33 0.12
C VAL A 150 3.50 2.22 1.12
N ILE A 151 2.33 1.78 0.68
CA ILE A 151 1.17 1.53 1.55
C ILE A 151 0.87 0.04 1.48
N LEU A 152 0.88 -0.64 2.63
CA LEU A 152 0.45 -2.03 2.76
C LEU A 152 -0.93 -2.06 3.44
N ASN A 153 -1.98 -1.96 2.64
CA ASN A 153 -3.36 -2.06 3.11
C ASN A 153 -3.77 -3.53 3.26
N ALA A 154 -3.24 -4.16 4.30
CA ALA A 154 -3.42 -5.57 4.60
C ALA A 154 -3.32 -5.80 6.12
N CYS A 155 -4.09 -6.74 6.66
CA CYS A 155 -4.09 -7.04 8.09
C CYS A 155 -2.67 -7.35 8.61
N TYR A 156 -2.31 -6.79 9.78
CA TYR A 156 -1.01 -7.03 10.43
C TYR A 156 0.24 -6.69 9.59
N SER A 157 0.10 -5.80 8.59
CA SER A 157 1.19 -5.44 7.68
C SER A 157 2.26 -4.50 8.27
N GLU A 158 2.09 -4.02 9.52
CA GLU A 158 3.05 -3.11 10.17
C GLU A 158 4.47 -3.70 10.24
N ALA A 159 4.61 -5.00 10.53
CA ALA A 159 5.91 -5.65 10.62
C ALA A 159 6.66 -5.62 9.27
N GLN A 160 5.93 -5.75 8.16
CA GLN A 160 6.45 -5.64 6.81
C GLN A 160 6.76 -4.18 6.48
N ALA A 161 5.87 -3.25 6.85
CA ALA A 161 6.05 -1.82 6.66
C ALA A 161 7.35 -1.31 7.31
N LYS A 162 7.63 -1.74 8.55
CA LYS A 162 8.86 -1.39 9.26
C LYS A 162 10.12 -1.85 8.51
N LYS A 163 10.13 -3.08 7.99
CA LYS A 163 11.29 -3.62 7.23
C LYS A 163 11.49 -2.89 5.90
N ILE A 164 10.40 -2.52 5.21
CA ILE A 164 10.44 -1.73 3.97
C ILE A 164 10.95 -0.31 4.26
N PHE A 165 10.57 0.27 5.39
CA PHE A 165 11.08 1.56 5.84
C PHE A 165 12.59 1.50 6.12
N GLU A 166 13.04 0.49 6.86
CA GLU A 166 14.47 0.23 7.13
C GLU A 166 15.28 -0.02 5.85
N ALA A 167 14.64 -0.56 4.80
CA ALA A 167 15.24 -0.72 3.47
C ALA A 167 15.48 0.60 2.74
N GLY A 168 14.91 1.72 3.22
CA GLY A 168 15.23 3.07 2.78
C GLY A 168 14.08 3.84 2.15
N ILE A 169 12.87 3.29 2.09
CA ILE A 169 11.68 4.00 1.58
C ILE A 169 11.34 5.15 2.55
N PRO A 170 11.16 6.40 2.07
CA PRO A 170 10.92 7.55 2.93
C PRO A 170 9.65 7.47 3.79
N TYR A 171 8.55 6.99 3.21
CA TYR A 171 7.25 6.86 3.89
C TYR A 171 6.68 5.46 3.65
N VAL A 172 6.33 4.78 4.74
CA VAL A 172 5.69 3.47 4.66
C VAL A 172 4.52 3.38 5.62
N VAL A 173 3.36 2.98 5.12
CA VAL A 173 2.17 2.73 5.92
C VAL A 173 1.92 1.23 6.01
N GLY A 174 1.61 0.74 7.21
CA GLY A 174 1.10 -0.60 7.45
C GLY A 174 -0.01 -0.60 8.50
N MET A 175 -0.65 -1.76 8.69
CA MET A 175 -1.74 -1.96 9.64
C MET A 175 -1.23 -2.77 10.83
N ASN A 176 -1.34 -2.23 12.05
CA ASN A 176 -0.79 -2.87 13.26
C ASN A 176 -1.61 -4.07 13.77
N ARG A 177 -2.85 -4.23 13.26
CA ARG A 177 -3.76 -5.33 13.58
C ARG A 177 -4.69 -5.66 12.41
N ALA A 178 -5.64 -6.56 12.64
CA ALA A 178 -6.73 -6.79 11.69
C ALA A 178 -7.50 -5.48 11.45
N VAL A 179 -7.84 -5.22 10.18
CA VAL A 179 -8.56 -4.02 9.74
C VAL A 179 -9.80 -4.45 8.96
N ASN A 180 -10.91 -3.74 9.18
CA ASN A 180 -12.13 -3.96 8.41
C ASN A 180 -12.00 -3.34 7.02
N ASP A 181 -12.62 -3.94 6.01
CA ASP A 181 -12.57 -3.47 4.62
C ASP A 181 -13.00 -2.01 4.48
N ASP A 182 -14.11 -1.60 5.10
CA ASP A 182 -14.58 -0.21 4.99
C ASP A 182 -13.58 0.78 5.60
N THR A 183 -12.92 0.42 6.70
CA THR A 183 -11.85 1.23 7.31
C THR A 183 -10.62 1.31 6.40
N ALA A 184 -10.19 0.18 5.83
CA ALA A 184 -9.08 0.12 4.87
C ALA A 184 -9.36 0.95 3.61
N ILE A 185 -10.56 0.84 3.05
CA ILE A 185 -11.02 1.59 1.89
C ILE A 185 -11.10 3.09 2.19
N GLU A 186 -11.63 3.47 3.36
CA GLU A 186 -11.75 4.88 3.73
C GLU A 186 -10.40 5.52 4.06
N PHE A 187 -9.47 4.76 4.65
CA PHE A 187 -8.08 5.18 4.78
C PHE A 187 -7.49 5.55 3.41
N ALA A 188 -7.56 4.64 2.43
CA ALA A 188 -7.04 4.90 1.09
C ALA A 188 -7.72 6.13 0.45
N ASN A 189 -9.04 6.25 0.58
CA ASN A 189 -9.82 7.38 0.07
C ASN A 189 -9.34 8.73 0.64
N GLY A 190 -9.15 8.81 1.95
CA GLY A 190 -8.67 10.03 2.61
C GLY A 190 -7.21 10.35 2.30
N PHE A 191 -6.35 9.33 2.25
CA PHE A 191 -4.94 9.49 1.90
C PHE A 191 -4.78 10.08 0.49
N TYR A 192 -5.40 9.46 -0.51
CA TYR A 192 -5.29 9.94 -1.89
C TYR A 192 -6.06 11.24 -2.14
N ARG A 193 -7.05 11.59 -1.30
CA ARG A 193 -7.61 12.94 -1.30
C ARG A 193 -6.55 13.98 -0.91
N GLY A 194 -5.76 13.72 0.12
CA GLY A 194 -4.63 14.58 0.48
C GLY A 194 -3.63 14.73 -0.65
N ILE A 195 -3.19 13.61 -1.22
CA ILE A 195 -2.23 13.59 -2.33
C ILE A 195 -2.75 14.34 -3.57
N ALA A 196 -4.02 14.13 -3.94
CA ALA A 196 -4.65 14.84 -5.06
C ALA A 196 -4.68 16.36 -4.83
N ASN A 197 -4.83 16.80 -3.58
CA ASN A 197 -4.83 18.20 -3.17
C ASN A 197 -3.43 18.73 -2.80
N LYS A 198 -2.36 18.05 -3.24
CA LYS A 198 -0.96 18.46 -3.07
C LYS A 198 -0.51 18.57 -1.61
N ALA A 199 -1.20 17.91 -0.68
CA ALA A 199 -0.71 17.75 0.68
C ALA A 199 0.56 16.89 0.67
N ASP A 200 1.48 17.14 1.61
CA ASP A 200 2.58 16.23 1.85
C ASP A 200 2.08 14.89 2.43
N VAL A 201 2.95 13.88 2.45
CA VAL A 201 2.58 12.52 2.86
C VAL A 201 2.14 12.43 4.32
N SER A 202 2.72 13.24 5.22
CA SER A 202 2.31 13.24 6.63
C SER A 202 0.90 13.81 6.77
N ILE A 203 0.63 14.94 6.11
CA ILE A 203 -0.72 15.54 6.13
C ILE A 203 -1.74 14.65 5.41
N ALA A 204 -1.37 13.99 4.31
CA ALA A 204 -2.24 13.02 3.64
C ALA A 204 -2.60 11.84 4.56
N PHE A 205 -1.66 11.37 5.37
CA PHE A 205 -1.92 10.35 6.39
C PHE A 205 -2.90 10.85 7.47
N GLU A 206 -2.70 12.06 8.01
CA GLU A 206 -3.64 12.63 9.00
C GLU A 206 -5.04 12.84 8.43
N LEU A 207 -5.14 13.27 7.17
CA LEU A 207 -6.43 13.38 6.46
C LEU A 207 -7.10 12.01 6.26
N ALA A 208 -6.31 10.95 6.08
CA ALA A 208 -6.82 9.58 5.98
C ALA A 208 -7.43 9.11 7.31
N VAL A 209 -6.70 9.29 8.41
CA VAL A 209 -7.18 8.99 9.77
C VAL A 209 -8.44 9.82 10.08
N GLY A 210 -8.41 11.12 9.80
CA GLY A 210 -9.57 11.99 9.96
C GLY A 210 -10.77 11.55 9.10
N SER A 211 -10.55 10.99 7.91
CA SER A 211 -11.64 10.47 7.07
C SER A 211 -12.33 9.26 7.69
N ILE A 212 -11.57 8.36 8.32
CA ILE A 212 -12.12 7.21 9.07
C ILE A 212 -13.02 7.73 10.21
N MET A 213 -12.49 8.67 11.00
CA MET A 213 -13.21 9.27 12.14
C MET A 213 -14.49 9.99 11.70
N LEU A 214 -14.43 10.78 10.62
CA LEU A 214 -15.58 11.52 10.08
C LEU A 214 -16.70 10.61 9.55
N GLN A 215 -16.35 9.40 9.09
CA GLN A 215 -17.33 8.40 8.69
C GLN A 215 -17.88 7.60 9.88
N GLY A 216 -17.38 7.83 11.11
CA GLY A 216 -17.77 7.08 12.30
C GLY A 216 -17.32 5.62 12.26
N LEU A 217 -16.27 5.31 11.49
CA LEU A 217 -15.72 3.97 11.38
C LEU A 217 -14.75 3.70 12.53
N GLU A 218 -14.74 2.47 13.02
CA GLU A 218 -13.74 2.03 13.99
C GLU A 218 -12.38 1.78 13.31
N GLY A 219 -11.30 1.87 14.09
CA GLY A 219 -9.96 1.47 13.65
C GLY A 219 -9.12 2.59 13.04
N ASP A 220 -9.41 3.84 13.36
CA ASP A 220 -8.61 5.03 13.01
C ASP A 220 -7.16 4.93 13.52
N ASN A 221 -6.91 4.17 14.59
CA ASN A 221 -5.59 3.90 15.16
C ASN A 221 -4.89 2.65 14.59
N ILE A 222 -5.46 1.99 13.58
CA ILE A 222 -4.88 0.80 12.94
C ILE A 222 -3.75 1.16 11.96
N PRO A 223 -3.92 2.15 11.06
CA PRO A 223 -2.85 2.58 10.17
C PRO A 223 -1.70 3.18 10.97
N VAL A 224 -0.48 2.78 10.64
CA VAL A 224 0.75 3.30 11.24
C VAL A 224 1.66 3.80 10.14
N LEU A 225 2.11 5.04 10.27
CA LEU A 225 3.08 5.67 9.37
C LEU A 225 4.50 5.60 9.94
N TYR A 226 5.40 4.97 9.20
CA TYR A 226 6.83 5.14 9.35
C TYR A 226 7.30 6.23 8.38
N LYS A 227 8.04 7.21 8.90
CA LYS A 227 8.58 8.32 8.12
C LYS A 227 10.01 8.64 8.49
N LYS A 228 10.83 9.00 7.51
CA LYS A 228 12.17 9.54 7.78
C LYS A 228 12.01 10.90 8.44
N ILE A 229 12.72 11.09 9.56
CA ILE A 229 12.85 12.41 10.16
C ILE A 229 13.88 13.15 9.33
N ASP A 230 13.49 14.29 8.76
CA ASP A 230 14.43 15.18 8.10
C ASP A 230 15.15 16.02 9.16
N PHE A 231 16.39 15.64 9.48
CA PHE A 231 17.22 16.39 10.42
C PHE A 231 17.84 17.64 9.79
N SER A 232 17.64 17.91 8.49
CA SER A 232 18.16 19.13 7.85
C SER A 232 17.39 20.41 8.21
N ALA A 233 16.31 20.28 8.97
CA ALA A 233 15.50 21.38 9.47
C ALA A 233 15.88 21.87 10.88
N PHE A 234 17.00 21.37 11.45
CA PHE A 234 17.56 21.80 12.73
C PHE A 234 18.99 22.35 12.57
#